data_AF-A0A4R4UCB5-F1
#
_entry.id   AF-A0A4R4UCB5-F1
#
_cell.length_a   1.000
_cell.length_b   1.000
_cell.length_c   1.000
_cell.angle_alpha   90.00
_cell.angle_beta   90.00
_cell.angle_gamma   90.00
#
_symmetry.space_group_name_H-M   'P 1'
#
loop_
_entity.id
_entity.type
_entity.pdbx_description
1 polymer ?
#
loop_
_entity_poly.entity_id
_entity_poly.type
_entity_poly.pdbx_seq_one_letter_code
_entity_poly.pdbx_strand_id
1 'polypeptide(L)'
;MAATPTDDRPYSLELEPGEQAFFGRGTPGSPVDIVLDDPAVSRRAGKIVAVGDYWLLSNLSTSKTYVVENPEGGGEFVKVQPGRVGAPISFEFSRVSLPAVDGTVSFLVFAPQHVHVPPGGADGGAATQVAYPLDQNAKYFRILVALCEPRLRDPSTSRIPTIPEIAERLPDLGLSRTAIGFHIGYLAEKKLHVKSPQGSDGKADWQRHALVSLALRFDLVTSEHLALLPVPRR
;
A
#
# COMPACT_ATOMS: atom_id res chain seq x y z
N MET A 1 -12.71 -16.46 25.14
CA MET A 1 -11.60 -16.54 26.13
C MET A 1 -10.32 -16.29 25.36
N ALA A 2 -9.72 -15.11 25.55
CA ALA A 2 -8.48 -14.74 24.86
C ALA A 2 -7.33 -15.65 25.30
N ALA A 3 -6.58 -16.17 24.33
CA ALA A 3 -5.38 -16.94 24.57
C ALA A 3 -4.34 -16.06 25.30
N THR A 4 -3.82 -16.54 26.43
CA THR A 4 -2.69 -15.91 27.11
C THR A 4 -1.48 -15.98 26.17
N PRO A 5 -0.82 -14.86 25.81
CA PRO A 5 0.35 -14.88 24.95
C PRO A 5 1.55 -15.37 25.76
N THR A 6 1.72 -16.69 25.77
CA THR A 6 2.95 -17.37 26.15
C THR A 6 3.44 -18.07 24.89
N ASP A 7 4.71 -17.79 24.54
CA ASP A 7 5.48 -18.28 23.40
C ASP A 7 5.55 -17.30 22.22
N ASP A 8 6.77 -17.12 21.68
CA ASP A 8 7.20 -16.19 20.62
C ASP A 8 6.63 -16.56 19.23
N ARG A 9 5.42 -17.13 19.21
CA ARG A 9 4.74 -17.61 18.03
C ARG A 9 3.74 -16.58 17.54
N PRO A 10 3.59 -16.42 16.21
CA PRO A 10 2.52 -15.63 15.66
C PRO A 10 1.17 -16.21 16.13
N TYR A 11 0.29 -15.34 16.61
CA TYR A 11 -1.07 -15.67 17.00
C TYR A 11 -2.07 -14.72 16.32
N SER A 12 -3.32 -15.14 16.23
CA SER A 12 -4.43 -14.30 15.78
C SER A 12 -5.41 -14.06 16.92
N LEU A 13 -6.00 -12.87 16.92
CA LEU A 13 -7.08 -12.48 17.81
C LEU A 13 -8.27 -12.11 16.92
N GLU A 14 -9.37 -12.83 17.09
CA GLU A 14 -10.64 -12.51 16.44
C GLU A 14 -11.42 -11.53 17.32
N LEU A 15 -12.01 -10.52 16.69
CA LEU A 15 -12.82 -9.49 17.36
C LEU A 15 -14.17 -9.41 16.64
N GLU A 16 -15.23 -9.64 17.40
CA GLU A 16 -16.59 -9.40 16.92
C GLU A 16 -16.90 -7.89 16.88
N PRO A 17 -17.87 -7.44 16.07
CA PRO A 17 -18.32 -6.05 16.08
C PRO A 17 -18.66 -5.55 17.49
N GLY A 18 -18.03 -4.44 17.90
CA GLY A 18 -18.13 -3.86 19.24
C GLY A 18 -17.02 -4.30 20.19
N GLU A 19 -16.28 -5.38 19.88
CA GLU A 19 -15.13 -5.81 20.69
C GLU A 19 -13.91 -4.94 20.43
N GLN A 20 -12.99 -4.97 21.40
CA GLN A 20 -11.80 -4.15 21.40
C GLN A 20 -10.59 -4.94 21.89
N ALA A 21 -9.42 -4.55 21.41
CA ALA A 21 -8.13 -5.07 21.87
C ALA A 21 -7.16 -3.92 22.15
N PHE A 22 -6.41 -4.03 23.24
CA PHE A 22 -5.30 -3.14 23.56
C PHE A 22 -4.00 -3.72 23.05
N PHE A 23 -3.10 -2.83 22.63
CA PHE A 23 -1.75 -3.21 22.20
C PHE A 23 -0.68 -2.36 22.88
N GLY A 24 0.52 -2.93 23.02
CA GLY A 24 1.67 -2.30 23.65
C GLY A 24 2.61 -3.32 24.28
N ARG A 25 3.52 -2.88 25.15
CA ARG A 25 4.39 -3.82 25.89
C ARG A 25 3.65 -4.59 26.99
N GLY A 26 2.56 -4.04 27.51
CA GLY A 26 1.88 -4.55 28.70
C GLY A 26 2.70 -4.38 30.00
N THR A 27 2.05 -4.65 31.12
CA THR A 27 2.69 -4.89 32.43
C THR A 27 1.93 -5.99 33.17
N PRO A 28 2.51 -6.64 34.19
CA PRO A 28 1.79 -7.65 34.98
C PRO A 28 0.46 -7.16 35.58
N GLY A 29 0.36 -5.87 35.93
CA GLY A 29 -0.87 -5.26 36.46
C GLY A 29 -1.81 -4.67 35.40
N SER A 30 -1.38 -4.62 34.14
CA SER A 30 -2.18 -4.13 33.01
C SER A 30 -1.71 -4.82 31.73
N PRO A 31 -2.08 -6.10 31.54
CA PRO A 31 -1.76 -6.82 30.32
C PRO A 31 -2.46 -6.18 29.11
N VAL A 32 -1.95 -6.48 27.94
CA VAL A 32 -2.52 -6.07 26.66
C VAL A 32 -2.78 -7.32 25.82
N ASP A 33 -3.74 -7.25 24.91
CA ASP A 33 -4.15 -8.37 24.06
C ASP A 33 -3.17 -8.60 22.91
N ILE A 34 -2.52 -7.53 22.42
CA ILE A 34 -1.46 -7.58 21.39
C ILE A 34 -0.15 -7.07 22.00
N VAL A 35 0.78 -8.00 22.26
CA VAL A 35 2.07 -7.68 22.87
C VAL A 35 3.08 -7.27 21.80
N LEU A 36 3.67 -6.09 21.98
CA LEU A 36 4.77 -5.56 21.17
C LEU A 36 5.96 -5.31 22.10
N ASP A 37 6.86 -6.31 22.20
CA ASP A 37 7.99 -6.28 23.13
C ASP A 37 9.18 -5.49 22.57
N ASP A 38 8.98 -4.18 22.43
CA ASP A 38 10.05 -3.23 22.07
C ASP A 38 10.12 -2.12 23.14
N PRO A 39 11.31 -1.80 23.68
CA PRO A 39 11.47 -0.80 24.74
C PRO A 39 10.90 0.59 24.41
N ALA A 40 10.88 0.96 23.12
CA ALA A 40 10.36 2.23 22.65
C ALA A 40 8.82 2.24 22.65
N VAL A 41 8.14 1.10 22.58
CA VAL A 41 6.67 1.04 22.59
C VAL A 41 6.15 1.38 23.99
N SER A 42 5.01 2.09 24.09
CA SER A 42 4.39 2.35 25.40
C SER A 42 3.79 1.06 25.97
N ARG A 43 3.74 0.94 27.32
CA ARG A 43 3.08 -0.20 27.99
C ARG A 43 1.64 -0.38 27.51
N ARG A 44 0.93 0.72 27.31
CA ARG A 44 -0.39 0.78 26.67
C ARG A 44 -0.30 1.74 25.50
N ALA A 45 0.08 1.23 24.34
CA ALA A 45 0.37 2.01 23.14
C ALA A 45 -0.91 2.44 22.43
N GLY A 46 -1.91 1.56 22.35
CA GLY A 46 -3.16 1.92 21.72
C GLY A 46 -4.27 0.91 21.91
N LYS A 47 -5.34 1.13 21.15
CA LYS A 47 -6.54 0.31 21.15
C LYS A 47 -7.11 0.19 19.74
N ILE A 48 -7.56 -1.01 19.39
CA ILE A 48 -8.37 -1.26 18.20
C ILE A 48 -9.80 -1.58 18.62
N VAL A 49 -10.78 -1.20 17.80
CA VAL A 49 -12.20 -1.54 17.98
C VAL A 49 -12.77 -2.02 16.65
N ALA A 50 -13.37 -3.21 16.66
CA ALA A 50 -14.14 -3.71 15.53
C ALA A 50 -15.51 -3.03 15.52
N VAL A 51 -15.99 -2.55 14.37
CA VAL A 51 -17.31 -1.88 14.27
C VAL A 51 -18.23 -2.60 13.30
N GLY A 52 -17.70 -3.09 12.19
CA GLY A 52 -18.43 -3.74 11.12
C GLY A 52 -17.51 -3.80 9.90
N ASP A 53 -17.86 -3.08 8.84
CA ASP A 53 -17.09 -3.00 7.58
C ASP A 53 -15.81 -2.16 7.69
N TYR A 54 -15.53 -1.62 8.88
CA TYR A 54 -14.30 -0.89 9.18
C TYR A 54 -13.94 -1.07 10.66
N TRP A 55 -12.74 -0.62 11.01
CA TRP A 55 -12.26 -0.66 12.39
C TRP A 55 -11.68 0.70 12.81
N LEU A 56 -11.57 0.90 14.12
CA LEU A 56 -11.09 2.14 14.71
C LEU A 56 -9.74 1.92 15.38
N LEU A 57 -8.79 2.84 15.13
CA LEU A 57 -7.50 2.89 15.82
C LEU A 57 -7.45 4.08 16.77
N SER A 58 -7.11 3.84 18.04
CA SER A 58 -6.78 4.87 19.01
C SER A 58 -5.30 4.82 19.35
N ASN A 59 -4.58 5.92 19.10
CA ASN A 59 -3.19 6.10 19.51
C ASN A 59 -3.18 6.71 20.92
N LEU A 60 -2.81 5.90 21.92
CA LEU A 60 -2.74 6.31 23.32
C LEU A 60 -1.34 6.81 23.72
N SER A 61 -0.39 6.81 22.79
CA SER A 61 0.91 7.42 23.01
C SER A 61 0.80 8.94 23.01
N THR A 62 1.63 9.59 23.83
CA THR A 62 1.69 11.04 23.97
C THR A 62 2.66 11.72 23.01
N SER A 63 3.51 10.96 22.31
CA SER A 63 4.61 11.52 21.52
C SER A 63 4.86 10.88 20.14
N LYS A 64 4.38 9.67 19.92
CA LYS A 64 4.64 8.89 18.69
C LYS A 64 3.43 8.84 17.77
N THR A 65 3.64 9.12 16.48
CA THR A 65 2.64 8.90 15.43
C THR A 65 2.68 7.44 15.00
N TYR A 66 1.52 6.84 14.78
CA TYR A 66 1.39 5.51 14.19
C TYR A 66 1.02 5.62 12.72
N VAL A 67 1.42 4.62 11.94
CA VAL A 67 1.06 4.52 10.52
C VAL A 67 0.26 3.25 10.32
N VAL A 68 -0.87 3.39 9.63
CA VAL A 68 -1.64 2.25 9.14
C VAL A 68 -1.46 2.21 7.64
N GLU A 69 -0.78 1.19 7.13
CA GLU A 69 -0.49 1.01 5.71
C GLU A 69 -1.51 0.04 5.12
N ASN A 70 -1.93 0.28 3.88
CA ASN A 70 -2.65 -0.68 3.05
C ASN A 70 -1.61 -1.41 2.18
N PRO A 71 -1.22 -2.67 2.50
CA PRO A 71 -0.21 -3.39 1.73
C PRO A 71 -0.64 -3.65 0.28
N GLU A 72 -1.93 -3.57 -0.03
CA GLU A 72 -2.49 -3.77 -1.37
C GLU A 72 -2.66 -2.45 -2.15
N GLY A 73 -2.73 -1.31 -1.44
CA GLY A 73 -3.03 0.01 -2.00
C GLY A 73 -1.83 0.79 -2.55
N GLY A 74 -0.74 0.13 -2.96
CA GLY A 74 0.37 0.79 -3.68
C GLY A 74 1.08 1.93 -2.94
N GLY A 75 1.12 1.89 -1.60
CA GLY A 75 1.70 2.96 -0.75
C GLY A 75 0.67 3.86 -0.08
N GLU A 76 -0.61 3.51 -0.10
CA GLU A 76 -1.64 4.17 0.69
C GLU A 76 -1.39 3.96 2.20
N PHE A 77 -1.53 5.04 2.99
CA PHE A 77 -1.41 4.98 4.44
C PHE A 77 -2.25 6.05 5.15
N VAL A 78 -2.58 5.78 6.40
CA VAL A 78 -3.20 6.72 7.35
C VAL A 78 -2.24 6.98 8.50
N LYS A 79 -1.97 8.27 8.78
CA LYS A 79 -1.24 8.69 9.99
C LYS A 79 -2.20 8.89 11.15
N VAL A 80 -1.97 8.19 12.25
CA VAL A 80 -2.71 8.37 13.50
C VAL A 80 -1.81 9.08 14.51
N GLN A 81 -2.04 10.39 14.64
CA GLN A 81 -1.27 11.29 15.51
C GLN A 81 -1.36 10.89 16.99
N PRO A 82 -0.36 11.25 17.82
CA PRO A 82 -0.43 11.02 19.27
C PRO A 82 -1.74 11.53 19.87
N GLY A 83 -2.34 10.74 20.74
CA GLY A 83 -3.61 11.07 21.42
C GLY A 83 -4.87 11.04 20.54
N ARG A 84 -4.77 10.72 19.24
CA ARG A 84 -5.95 10.58 18.38
C ARG A 84 -6.74 9.34 18.78
N VAL A 85 -8.00 9.54 19.15
CA VAL A 85 -8.93 8.46 19.53
C VAL A 85 -9.87 8.16 18.36
N GLY A 86 -10.12 6.88 18.10
CA GLY A 86 -11.14 6.43 17.16
C GLY A 86 -10.91 6.86 15.72
N ALA A 87 -9.66 6.84 15.22
CA ALA A 87 -9.39 7.08 13.80
C ALA A 87 -9.99 5.93 12.96
N PRO A 88 -10.90 6.21 12.02
CA PRO A 88 -11.48 5.18 11.18
C PRO A 88 -10.47 4.68 10.15
N ILE A 89 -10.34 3.36 10.04
CA ILE A 89 -9.51 2.67 9.06
C ILE A 89 -10.42 1.78 8.21
N SER A 90 -10.45 2.06 6.91
CA SER A 90 -11.27 1.38 5.92
C SER A 90 -10.46 0.43 5.04
N PHE A 91 -9.32 -0.06 5.51
CA PHE A 91 -8.52 -1.03 4.76
C PHE A 91 -8.90 -2.44 5.22
N GLU A 92 -9.24 -3.29 4.26
CA GLU A 92 -9.54 -4.71 4.47
C GLU A 92 -8.30 -5.45 4.98
N PHE A 93 -7.13 -5.13 4.43
CA PHE A 93 -5.84 -5.60 4.92
C PHE A 93 -4.97 -4.42 5.33
N SER A 94 -4.65 -4.36 6.63
CA SER A 94 -3.86 -3.27 7.20
C SER A 94 -2.59 -3.78 7.87
N ARG A 95 -1.51 -3.02 7.77
CA ARG A 95 -0.36 -3.12 8.67
C ARG A 95 -0.31 -1.90 9.58
N VAL A 96 -0.37 -2.13 10.90
CA VAL A 96 -0.19 -1.08 11.90
C VAL A 96 1.27 -1.04 12.32
N SER A 97 1.97 0.05 12.02
CA SER A 97 3.39 0.23 12.25
C SER A 97 3.65 1.31 13.30
N LEU A 98 4.49 0.99 14.29
CA LEU A 98 4.90 1.87 15.39
C LEU A 98 6.42 2.10 15.36
N PRO A 99 6.90 3.30 15.73
CA PRO A 99 8.33 3.53 15.93
C PRO A 99 8.91 2.69 17.08
N ALA A 100 9.90 1.87 16.75
CA ALA A 100 10.64 0.96 17.63
C ALA A 100 12.06 1.48 17.90
N VAL A 101 12.88 0.77 18.70
CA VAL A 101 14.30 1.13 18.90
C VAL A 101 15.06 1.04 17.58
N ASP A 102 14.89 -0.09 16.87
CA ASP A 102 15.55 -0.38 15.60
C ASP A 102 14.52 -0.44 14.46
N GLY A 103 14.03 0.74 14.05
CA GLY A 103 13.08 0.88 12.94
C GLY A 103 11.62 0.88 13.41
N THR A 104 10.86 -0.15 13.02
CA THR A 104 9.42 -0.24 13.33
C THR A 104 9.02 -1.64 13.77
N VAL A 105 8.09 -1.71 14.72
CA VAL A 105 7.36 -2.94 15.04
C VAL A 105 5.95 -2.84 14.47
N SER A 106 5.38 -3.97 14.03
CA SER A 106 4.06 -3.96 13.40
C SER A 106 3.24 -5.20 13.71
N PHE A 107 1.94 -5.08 13.48
CA PHE A 107 1.00 -6.21 13.43
C PHE A 107 0.02 -6.01 12.28
N LEU A 108 -0.64 -7.09 11.87
CA LEU A 108 -1.61 -7.08 10.78
C LEU A 108 -3.03 -7.03 11.35
N VAL A 109 -3.92 -6.33 10.65
CA VAL A 109 -5.36 -6.30 10.92
C VAL A 109 -6.08 -6.68 9.64
N PHE A 110 -7.01 -7.63 9.76
CA PHE A 110 -7.87 -8.10 8.67
C PHE A 110 -9.30 -7.70 9.01
N ALA A 111 -9.89 -6.80 8.22
CA ALA A 111 -11.27 -6.39 8.32
C ALA A 111 -12.12 -7.15 7.28
N PRO A 112 -13.45 -7.24 7.47
CA PRO A 112 -14.33 -7.85 6.49
C PRO A 112 -14.21 -7.21 5.11
N GLN A 113 -14.40 -8.00 4.06
CA GLN A 113 -14.40 -7.52 2.69
C GLN A 113 -15.59 -6.58 2.44
N HIS A 114 -15.32 -5.46 1.80
CA HIS A 114 -16.29 -4.48 1.36
C HIS A 114 -17.16 -5.05 0.24
N VAL A 115 -18.45 -4.77 0.33
CA VAL A 115 -19.42 -5.14 -0.70
C VAL A 115 -19.44 -4.06 -1.78
N HIS A 116 -19.07 -4.45 -3.00
CA HIS A 116 -19.15 -3.58 -4.17
C HIS A 116 -20.46 -3.78 -4.93
N VAL A 117 -21.01 -2.69 -5.46
CA VAL A 117 -22.15 -2.75 -6.37
C VAL A 117 -21.67 -3.40 -7.68
N PRO A 118 -22.35 -4.42 -8.22
CA PRO A 118 -21.99 -5.00 -9.49
C PRO A 118 -22.12 -3.96 -10.61
N PRO A 119 -21.39 -4.10 -11.73
CA PRO A 119 -21.52 -3.19 -12.85
C PRO A 119 -22.97 -3.10 -13.31
N GLY A 120 -23.57 -1.92 -13.18
CA GLY A 120 -24.94 -1.66 -13.63
C GLY A 120 -25.01 -1.50 -15.15
N GLY A 121 -26.20 -1.75 -15.72
CA GLY A 121 -26.48 -1.38 -17.10
C GLY A 121 -26.44 0.14 -17.27
N ALA A 122 -25.94 0.60 -18.42
CA ALA A 122 -25.89 2.04 -18.70
C ALA A 122 -27.31 2.60 -18.84
N ASP A 123 -27.70 3.50 -17.93
CA ASP A 123 -28.87 4.34 -18.13
C ASP A 123 -28.63 5.26 -19.33
N GLY A 124 -29.59 5.31 -20.26
CA GLY A 124 -29.41 5.90 -21.59
C GLY A 124 -28.77 7.29 -21.58
N GLY A 125 -27.81 7.50 -22.50
CA GLY A 125 -27.05 8.74 -22.60
C GLY A 125 -25.79 8.57 -23.46
N ALA A 126 -25.00 9.64 -23.60
CA ALA A 126 -23.69 9.55 -24.23
C ALA A 126 -22.75 8.71 -23.36
N ALA A 127 -21.97 7.82 -23.97
CA ALA A 127 -21.04 6.96 -23.25
C ALA A 127 -19.97 7.79 -22.52
N THR A 128 -19.77 7.48 -21.23
CA THR A 128 -18.69 8.06 -20.41
C THR A 128 -17.34 7.68 -21.00
N GLN A 129 -16.50 8.67 -21.26
CA GLN A 129 -15.14 8.43 -21.77
C GLN A 129 -14.24 7.84 -20.68
N VAL A 130 -13.38 6.90 -21.08
CA VAL A 130 -12.35 6.33 -20.19
C VAL A 130 -11.22 7.34 -20.02
N ALA A 131 -10.97 7.76 -18.78
CA ALA A 131 -9.95 8.77 -18.48
C ALA A 131 -8.52 8.31 -18.82
N TYR A 132 -8.23 7.02 -18.65
CA TYR A 132 -6.91 6.42 -18.90
C TYR A 132 -7.05 5.12 -19.71
N PRO A 133 -7.10 5.19 -21.06
CA PRO A 133 -7.34 4.03 -21.90
C PRO A 133 -6.06 3.20 -22.06
N LEU A 134 -5.74 2.41 -21.03
CA LEU A 134 -4.62 1.46 -21.03
C LEU A 134 -5.08 0.11 -21.59
N ASP A 135 -4.29 -0.44 -22.51
CA ASP A 135 -4.42 -1.82 -23.00
C ASP A 135 -3.43 -2.69 -22.25
N GLN A 136 -3.95 -3.60 -21.40
CA GLN A 136 -3.13 -4.47 -20.55
C GLN A 136 -2.29 -5.47 -21.35
N ASN A 137 -2.65 -5.75 -22.62
CA ASN A 137 -1.90 -6.65 -23.48
C ASN A 137 -0.72 -5.95 -24.19
N ALA A 138 -0.64 -4.62 -24.12
CA ALA A 138 0.37 -3.86 -24.82
C ALA A 138 1.73 -3.87 -24.09
N LYS A 139 2.81 -3.79 -24.87
CA LYS A 139 4.20 -3.72 -24.33
C LYS A 139 4.40 -2.57 -23.35
N TYR A 140 3.79 -1.40 -23.64
CA TYR A 140 3.88 -0.24 -22.75
C TYR A 140 3.27 -0.52 -21.38
N PHE A 141 2.22 -1.35 -21.28
CA PHE A 141 1.60 -1.66 -20.01
C PHE A 141 2.53 -2.50 -19.15
N ARG A 142 3.17 -3.53 -19.71
CA ARG A 142 4.20 -4.33 -18.99
C ARG A 142 5.37 -3.47 -18.51
N ILE A 143 5.77 -2.45 -19.27
CA ILE A 143 6.77 -1.46 -18.83
C ILE A 143 6.26 -0.63 -17.64
N LEU A 144 4.98 -0.20 -17.67
CA LEU A 144 4.36 0.50 -16.55
C LEU A 144 4.30 -0.39 -15.29
N VAL A 145 3.97 -1.68 -15.44
CA VAL A 145 3.99 -2.64 -14.33
C VAL A 145 5.41 -2.79 -13.77
N ALA A 146 6.43 -2.94 -14.62
CA ALA A 146 7.82 -3.04 -14.17
C ALA A 146 8.28 -1.77 -13.42
N LEU A 147 7.84 -0.58 -13.84
CA LEU A 147 8.10 0.67 -13.13
C LEU A 147 7.45 0.69 -11.74
N CYS A 148 6.23 0.15 -11.62
CA CYS A 148 5.47 0.13 -10.36
C CYS A 148 5.89 -1.01 -9.42
N GLU A 149 6.54 -2.05 -9.94
CA GLU A 149 6.85 -3.28 -9.20
C GLU A 149 7.51 -3.04 -7.83
N PRO A 150 8.56 -2.20 -7.69
CA PRO A 150 9.19 -2.00 -6.38
C PRO A 150 8.18 -1.54 -5.32
N ARG A 151 7.31 -0.58 -5.65
CA ARG A 151 6.31 -0.04 -4.72
C ARG A 151 5.15 -0.99 -4.45
N LEU A 152 4.83 -1.86 -5.40
CA LEU A 152 3.83 -2.92 -5.19
C LEU A 152 4.35 -4.04 -4.27
N ARG A 153 5.67 -4.29 -4.28
CA ARG A 153 6.30 -5.29 -3.40
C ARG A 153 6.67 -4.73 -2.02
N ASP A 154 7.08 -3.47 -1.99
CA ASP A 154 7.44 -2.74 -0.78
C ASP A 154 6.83 -1.33 -0.85
N PRO A 155 5.66 -1.10 -0.22
CA PRO A 155 4.97 0.19 -0.23
C PRO A 155 5.82 1.37 0.27
N SER A 156 6.86 1.09 1.08
CA SER A 156 7.74 2.11 1.65
C SER A 156 8.86 2.56 0.71
N THR A 157 9.10 1.83 -0.38
CA THR A 157 10.22 2.12 -1.29
C THR A 157 9.96 3.34 -2.16
N SER A 158 10.98 4.20 -2.27
CA SER A 158 10.99 5.30 -3.24
C SER A 158 11.77 4.97 -4.52
N ARG A 159 12.26 3.73 -4.66
CA ARG A 159 13.10 3.32 -5.79
C ARG A 159 12.28 3.27 -7.08
N ILE A 160 12.82 3.86 -8.14
CA ILE A 160 12.25 3.78 -9.48
C ILE A 160 13.22 3.09 -10.44
N PRO A 161 12.80 1.99 -11.11
CA PRO A 161 13.64 1.27 -12.05
C PRO A 161 14.11 2.16 -13.21
N THR A 162 15.39 2.04 -13.53
CA THR A 162 16.07 2.63 -14.70
C THR A 162 15.74 1.87 -15.98
N ILE A 163 15.95 2.50 -17.14
CA ILE A 163 15.73 1.85 -18.44
C ILE A 163 16.52 0.53 -18.58
N PRO A 164 17.82 0.45 -18.19
CA PRO A 164 18.53 -0.82 -18.19
C PRO A 164 17.90 -1.88 -17.28
N GLU A 165 17.49 -1.52 -16.06
CA GLU A 165 16.85 -2.45 -15.13
C GLU A 165 15.49 -2.95 -15.66
N ILE A 166 14.71 -2.09 -16.34
CA ILE A 166 13.46 -2.51 -17.01
C ILE A 166 13.75 -3.51 -18.14
N ALA A 167 14.82 -3.28 -18.92
CA ALA A 167 15.22 -4.20 -19.99
C ALA A 167 15.62 -5.58 -19.42
N GLU A 168 16.38 -5.60 -18.33
CA GLU A 168 16.74 -6.82 -17.60
C GLU A 168 15.52 -7.51 -16.99
N ARG A 169 14.55 -6.72 -16.53
CA ARG A 169 13.32 -7.22 -15.90
C ARG A 169 12.35 -7.86 -16.90
N LEU A 170 12.37 -7.40 -18.15
CA LEU A 170 11.47 -7.80 -19.24
C LEU A 170 12.25 -8.34 -20.47
N PRO A 171 13.08 -9.40 -20.29
CA PRO A 171 13.95 -9.88 -21.36
C PRO A 171 13.18 -10.44 -22.55
N ASP A 172 11.98 -10.97 -22.33
CA ASP A 172 11.09 -11.57 -23.33
C ASP A 172 10.50 -10.56 -24.31
N LEU A 173 10.48 -9.27 -23.96
CA LEU A 173 10.00 -8.22 -24.87
C LEU A 173 11.01 -7.86 -25.96
N GLY A 174 12.29 -8.22 -25.80
CA GLY A 174 13.36 -7.97 -26.77
C GLY A 174 13.54 -6.49 -27.14
N LEU A 175 13.21 -5.57 -26.22
CA LEU A 175 13.21 -4.13 -26.49
C LEU A 175 14.59 -3.51 -26.30
N SER A 176 14.98 -2.63 -27.21
CA SER A 176 16.14 -1.76 -27.02
C SER A 176 15.86 -0.72 -25.94
N ARG A 177 16.92 -0.15 -25.35
CA ARG A 177 16.81 0.96 -24.39
C ARG A 177 16.04 2.15 -24.97
N THR A 178 16.24 2.44 -26.26
CA THR A 178 15.51 3.49 -26.98
C THR A 178 14.01 3.19 -27.08
N ALA A 179 13.64 1.94 -27.37
CA ALA A 179 12.24 1.53 -27.44
C ALA A 179 11.53 1.61 -26.07
N ILE A 180 12.23 1.26 -24.99
CA ILE A 180 11.72 1.42 -23.62
C ILE A 180 11.50 2.90 -23.31
N GLY A 181 12.48 3.77 -23.59
CA GLY A 181 12.34 5.21 -23.42
C GLY A 181 11.17 5.80 -24.22
N PHE A 182 10.97 5.33 -25.45
CA PHE A 182 9.80 5.70 -26.27
C PHE A 182 8.48 5.31 -25.60
N HIS A 183 8.36 4.08 -25.09
CA HIS A 183 7.14 3.64 -24.39
C HIS A 183 6.87 4.42 -23.11
N ILE A 184 7.91 4.80 -22.36
CA ILE A 184 7.78 5.69 -21.20
C ILE A 184 7.22 7.06 -21.62
N GLY A 185 7.77 7.65 -22.69
CA GLY A 185 7.26 8.91 -23.25
C GLY A 185 5.81 8.79 -23.75
N TYR A 186 5.49 7.69 -24.43
CA TYR A 186 4.14 7.40 -24.92
C TYR A 186 3.12 7.27 -23.78
N LEU A 187 3.47 6.54 -22.71
CA LEU A 187 2.67 6.46 -21.49
C LEU A 187 2.43 7.86 -20.91
N ALA A 188 3.50 8.63 -20.75
CA ALA A 188 3.45 9.94 -20.11
C ALA A 188 2.59 10.93 -20.90
N GLU A 189 2.79 11.02 -22.22
CA GLU A 189 2.18 12.06 -23.05
C GLU A 189 0.82 11.66 -23.63
N LYS A 190 0.63 10.38 -23.99
CA LYS A 190 -0.54 9.91 -24.75
C LYS A 190 -1.55 9.10 -23.93
N LYS A 191 -1.12 8.42 -22.86
CA LYS A 191 -2.01 7.55 -22.08
C LYS A 191 -2.41 8.14 -20.74
N LEU A 192 -1.45 8.72 -20.02
CA LEU A 192 -1.63 9.20 -18.65
C LEU A 192 -1.58 10.73 -18.52
N HIS A 193 -1.19 11.43 -19.59
CA HIS A 193 -1.16 12.89 -19.68
C HIS A 193 -0.46 13.58 -18.50
N VAL A 194 0.67 13.03 -18.04
CA VAL A 194 1.43 13.58 -16.92
C VAL A 194 2.11 14.89 -17.34
N LYS A 195 1.95 15.94 -16.52
CA LYS A 195 2.48 17.28 -16.81
C LYS A 195 3.89 17.44 -16.22
N SER A 196 4.79 18.06 -16.98
CA SER A 196 6.13 18.38 -16.49
C SER A 196 6.04 19.39 -15.34
N PRO A 197 6.77 19.20 -14.24
CA PRO A 197 7.06 20.28 -13.31
C PRO A 197 7.80 21.39 -14.06
N GLN A 198 7.50 22.66 -13.75
CA GLN A 198 8.25 23.78 -14.29
C GLN A 198 9.69 23.72 -13.73
N GLY A 199 10.70 23.66 -14.59
CA GLY A 199 12.12 23.73 -14.20
C GLY A 199 12.80 22.41 -13.82
N SER A 200 12.30 21.23 -14.21
CA SER A 200 12.99 19.97 -13.94
C SER A 200 14.16 19.72 -14.90
N ASP A 201 15.40 19.78 -14.40
CA ASP A 201 16.54 19.15 -15.06
C ASP A 201 16.38 17.62 -14.99
N GLY A 202 16.39 16.96 -16.16
CA GLY A 202 16.22 15.49 -16.27
C GLY A 202 14.80 15.04 -16.63
N LYS A 203 14.38 15.30 -17.89
CA LYS A 203 13.03 14.98 -18.41
C LYS A 203 12.59 13.52 -18.13
N ALA A 204 13.51 12.56 -18.21
CA ALA A 204 13.19 11.14 -18.12
C ALA A 204 12.93 10.64 -16.69
N ASP A 205 13.47 11.31 -15.67
CA ASP A 205 13.37 10.85 -14.28
C ASP A 205 12.03 11.27 -13.69
N TRP A 206 11.66 12.55 -13.86
CA TRP A 206 10.36 13.03 -13.38
C TRP A 206 9.19 12.30 -14.05
N GLN A 207 9.31 11.94 -15.34
CA GLN A 207 8.26 11.21 -16.06
C GLN A 207 8.01 9.85 -15.41
N ARG A 208 9.05 9.08 -15.11
CA ARG A 208 8.91 7.78 -14.44
C ARG A 208 8.29 7.93 -13.05
N HIS A 209 8.72 8.93 -12.27
CA HIS A 209 8.12 9.24 -10.97
C HIS A 209 6.62 9.58 -11.08
N ALA A 210 6.25 10.43 -12.04
CA ALA A 210 4.87 10.83 -12.26
C ALA A 210 4.00 9.66 -12.73
N LEU A 211 4.53 8.81 -13.62
CA LEU A 211 3.85 7.61 -14.09
C LEU A 211 3.54 6.64 -12.95
N VAL A 212 4.53 6.30 -12.13
CA VAL A 212 4.34 5.41 -10.98
C VAL A 212 3.35 6.01 -9.99
N SER A 213 3.49 7.29 -9.67
CA SER A 213 2.59 7.95 -8.71
C SER A 213 1.15 7.99 -9.21
N LEU A 214 0.91 8.29 -10.49
CA LEU A 214 -0.43 8.34 -11.05
C LEU A 214 -1.04 6.93 -11.19
N ALA A 215 -0.26 5.97 -11.67
CA ALA A 215 -0.73 4.61 -11.89
C ALA A 215 -1.17 3.93 -10.59
N LEU A 216 -0.39 4.11 -9.52
CA LEU A 216 -0.73 3.56 -8.19
C LEU A 216 -1.86 4.35 -7.52
N ARG A 217 -1.93 5.67 -7.69
CA ARG A 217 -2.98 6.50 -7.06
C ARG A 217 -4.39 6.16 -7.55
N PHE A 218 -4.52 5.70 -8.78
CA PHE A 218 -5.81 5.39 -9.42
C PHE A 218 -5.97 3.90 -9.73
N ASP A 219 -5.16 3.04 -9.09
CA ASP A 219 -5.18 1.58 -9.27
C ASP A 219 -5.13 1.11 -10.73
N LEU A 220 -4.46 1.89 -11.60
CA LEU A 220 -4.23 1.53 -12.99
C LEU A 220 -3.26 0.35 -13.11
N VAL A 221 -2.42 0.17 -12.09
CA VAL A 221 -1.59 -1.00 -11.89
C VAL A 221 -1.67 -1.44 -10.43
N THR A 222 -2.32 -2.57 -10.21
CA THR A 222 -2.42 -3.27 -8.92
C THR A 222 -1.41 -4.42 -8.78
N SER A 223 -1.36 -5.02 -7.59
CA SER A 223 -0.53 -6.21 -7.27
C SER A 223 -0.82 -7.42 -8.16
N GLU A 224 -2.05 -7.58 -8.66
CA GLU A 224 -2.41 -8.68 -9.58
C GLU A 224 -1.61 -8.63 -10.88
N HIS A 225 -1.33 -7.42 -11.38
CA HIS A 225 -0.57 -7.22 -12.61
C HIS A 225 0.90 -7.65 -12.47
N LEU A 226 1.42 -7.88 -11.26
CA LEU A 226 2.75 -8.46 -11.07
C LEU A 226 2.89 -9.83 -11.76
N ALA A 227 1.78 -10.54 -11.99
CA ALA A 227 1.76 -11.78 -12.78
C ALA A 227 2.18 -11.58 -14.25
N LEU A 228 2.13 -10.35 -14.78
CA LEU A 228 2.60 -10.01 -16.13
C LEU A 228 4.13 -9.88 -16.22
N LEU A 229 4.82 -9.91 -15.09
CA LEU A 229 6.27 -9.87 -15.01
C LEU A 229 6.84 -11.27 -14.80
N PRO A 230 8.01 -11.60 -15.39
CA PRO A 230 8.72 -12.84 -15.08
C PRO A 230 8.95 -13.02 -13.57
N VAL A 231 8.97 -14.25 -13.05
CA VAL A 231 9.34 -14.47 -11.64
C VAL A 231 10.78 -13.98 -11.40
N PRO A 232 11.06 -13.20 -10.34
CA PRO A 232 12.42 -12.75 -10.05
C PRO A 232 13.36 -13.95 -9.93
N ARG A 233 14.51 -13.90 -10.61
CA ARG A 233 15.57 -14.89 -10.39
C ARG A 233 16.15 -14.63 -8.99
N ARG A 234 16.08 -15.63 -8.12
CA ARG A 234 16.69 -15.60 -6.77
C ARG A 234 18.21 -15.52 -6.86
#